data_AF-A0A639BZX5-F1
#
_entry.id   AF-A0A639BZX5-F1
#
_cell.length_a   1.000
_cell.length_b   1.000
_cell.length_c   1.000
_cell.angle_alpha   90.00
_cell.angle_beta   90.00
_cell.angle_gamma   90.00
#
_symmetry.space_group_name_H-M   'P 1'
#
loop_
_entity.id
_entity.type
_entity.pdbx_description
1 polymer ?
#
loop_
_entity_poly.entity_id
_entity_poly.type
_entity_poly.pdbx_seq_one_letter_code
_entity_poly.pdbx_strand_id
1 'polypeptide(L)'
;ISDGTLVASNVEALGTGDVTDDATLELNTGGTFDNAIGGSGNVVKSGADTLTLSGSNSYTGGTTISGGTLVASTVEALGTGDVTNNATL
;
A
#
# COMPACT_ATOMS: atom_id res chain seq x y z
N ILE A 1 1.66 -6.51 11.04
CA ILE A 1 2.73 -6.25 12.05
C ILE A 1 2.15 -5.28 13.07
N SER A 2 2.56 -5.34 14.34
CA SER A 2 2.02 -4.47 15.42
C SER A 2 2.83 -3.19 15.67
N ASP A 3 4.07 -3.12 15.18
CA ASP A 3 5.01 -2.01 15.33
C ASP A 3 6.07 -1.98 14.21
N GLY A 4 6.59 -0.79 13.89
CA GLY A 4 7.65 -0.61 12.88
C GLY A 4 7.16 -0.57 11.43
N THR A 5 8.04 -0.95 10.51
CA THR A 5 7.78 -0.88 9.05
C THR A 5 8.04 -2.23 8.41
N LEU A 6 7.04 -2.78 7.74
CA LEU A 6 7.21 -3.87 6.79
C LEU A 6 7.46 -3.28 5.40
N VAL A 7 8.60 -3.60 4.79
CA VAL A 7 8.96 -3.11 3.45
C VAL A 7 8.82 -4.24 2.43
N ALA A 8 7.98 -4.02 1.42
CA ALA A 8 7.88 -4.86 0.23
C ALA A 8 8.63 -4.21 -0.94
N SER A 9 9.80 -4.77 -1.28
CA SER A 9 10.62 -4.30 -2.40
C SER A 9 10.25 -4.93 -3.76
N ASN A 10 9.33 -5.88 -3.75
CA ASN A 10 8.68 -6.41 -4.95
C ASN A 10 7.26 -6.87 -4.58
N VAL A 11 6.35 -6.93 -5.54
CA VAL A 11 4.93 -7.26 -5.27
C VAL A 11 4.72 -8.71 -4.81
N GLU A 12 5.62 -9.61 -5.20
CA GLU A 12 5.56 -11.04 -4.85
C GLU A 12 6.17 -11.35 -3.47
N ALA A 13 6.86 -10.39 -2.85
CA ALA A 13 7.64 -10.58 -1.62
C ALA A 13 6.75 -10.93 -0.42
N LEU A 14 5.47 -10.54 -0.50
CA LEU A 14 4.46 -10.80 0.53
C LEU A 14 3.64 -12.06 0.23
N GLY A 15 3.98 -12.79 -0.83
CA GLY A 15 3.23 -13.96 -1.30
C GLY A 15 1.87 -13.58 -1.89
N THR A 16 0.96 -14.54 -1.95
CA THR A 16 -0.40 -14.37 -2.49
C THR A 16 -1.47 -14.25 -1.41
N GLY A 17 -1.06 -14.08 -0.15
CA GLY A 17 -1.96 -14.01 1.00
C GLY A 17 -2.22 -12.58 1.43
N ASP A 18 -3.38 -12.36 2.06
CA ASP A 18 -3.74 -11.05 2.60
C ASP A 18 -2.72 -10.55 3.63
N VAL A 19 -2.52 -9.24 3.66
CA VAL A 19 -1.61 -8.55 4.57
C VAL A 19 -2.44 -7.90 5.67
N THR A 20 -2.20 -8.26 6.93
CA THR A 20 -2.74 -7.53 8.08
C THR A 20 -1.62 -6.73 8.74
N ASP A 21 -1.74 -5.40 8.70
CA ASP A 21 -0.77 -4.50 9.27
C ASP A 21 -1.40 -3.41 10.15
N ASP A 22 -0.90 -3.30 11.38
CA ASP A 22 -1.32 -2.32 12.38
C ASP A 22 -0.27 -1.20 12.57
N ALA A 23 0.76 -1.16 11.73
CA ALA A 23 1.87 -0.21 11.82
C ALA A 23 2.08 0.53 10.49
N THR A 24 3.17 0.23 9.75
CA THR A 24 3.40 0.77 8.41
C THR A 24 3.76 -0.34 7.43
N LEU A 25 2.99 -0.43 6.36
CA LEU A 25 3.29 -1.22 5.17
C LEU A 25 3.87 -0.30 4.08
N GLU A 26 5.16 -0.44 3.81
CA GLU A 26 5.83 0.29 2.74
C GLU A 26 5.93 -0.56 1.46
N LEU A 27 5.31 -0.08 0.39
CA LEU A 27 5.35 -0.64 -0.95
C LEU A 27 6.41 0.11 -1.77
N ASN A 28 7.63 -0.41 -1.75
CA ASN A 28 8.78 0.10 -2.50
C ASN A 28 8.99 -0.70 -3.79
N THR A 29 7.95 -0.72 -4.63
CA THR A 29 7.91 -1.49 -5.88
C THR A 29 6.94 -0.85 -6.88
N GLY A 30 7.02 -1.26 -8.14
CA GLY A 30 5.95 -1.12 -9.14
C GLY A 30 5.22 -2.44 -9.38
N GLY A 31 4.30 -2.45 -10.34
CA GLY A 31 3.54 -3.63 -10.76
C GLY A 31 2.10 -3.64 -10.25
N THR A 32 1.50 -4.82 -10.13
CA THR A 32 0.15 -4.99 -9.56
C THR A 32 0.25 -5.69 -8.21
N PHE A 33 -0.38 -5.13 -7.19
CA PHE A 33 -0.52 -5.72 -5.87
C PHE A 33 -2.01 -6.00 -5.63
N ASP A 34 -2.36 -7.28 -5.65
CA ASP A 34 -3.73 -7.80 -5.64
C ASP A 34 -4.17 -8.40 -4.30
N ASN A 35 -3.24 -8.63 -3.37
CA ASN A 35 -3.57 -9.06 -2.01
C ASN A 35 -4.40 -7.98 -1.30
N ALA A 36 -5.36 -8.41 -0.47
CA ALA A 36 -6.07 -7.47 0.40
C ALA A 36 -5.16 -7.02 1.54
N ILE A 37 -5.23 -5.74 1.88
CA ILE A 37 -4.55 -5.11 3.00
C ILE A 37 -5.60 -4.75 4.05
N GLY A 38 -5.43 -5.24 5.27
CA GLY A 38 -6.27 -4.92 6.43
C GLY A 38 -5.46 -4.47 7.63
N GLY A 39 -6.16 -4.10 8.70
CA GLY A 39 -5.55 -3.64 9.96
C GLY A 39 -5.63 -2.13 10.14
N SER A 40 -5.01 -1.65 11.20
CA SER A 40 -5.07 -0.22 11.61
C SER A 40 -3.91 0.62 11.07
N GLY A 41 -2.95 0.01 10.39
CA GLY A 41 -1.71 0.62 9.92
C GLY A 41 -1.86 1.47 8.68
N ASN A 42 -0.77 2.15 8.34
CA ASN A 42 -0.65 3.04 7.18
C ASN A 42 -0.03 2.30 6.00
N VAL A 43 -0.40 2.71 4.78
CA VAL A 43 0.24 2.27 3.55
C VAL A 43 1.12 3.39 3.01
N VAL A 44 2.37 3.09 2.68
CA VAL A 44 3.31 4.04 2.07
C VAL A 44 3.74 3.52 0.72
N LYS A 45 3.49 4.30 -0.34
CA LYS A 45 4.02 4.04 -1.68
C LYS A 45 5.29 4.88 -1.88
N SER A 46 6.46 4.25 -1.87
CA SER A 46 7.76 4.93 -1.95
C SER A 46 8.58 4.60 -3.20
N GLY A 47 8.27 3.49 -3.89
CA GLY A 47 8.99 3.09 -5.10
C GLY A 47 8.84 4.11 -6.23
N ALA A 48 9.83 4.22 -7.13
CA ALA A 48 9.77 5.20 -8.24
C ALA A 48 8.74 4.83 -9.32
N ASP A 49 8.41 3.55 -9.46
CA ASP A 49 7.55 3.04 -10.52
C ASP A 49 6.05 3.21 -10.23
N THR A 50 5.22 2.87 -11.22
CA THR A 50 3.77 2.77 -11.04
C THR A 50 3.41 1.48 -10.31
N LEU A 51 2.68 1.60 -9.21
CA LEU A 51 2.03 0.50 -8.52
C LEU A 51 0.52 0.59 -8.73
N THR A 52 -0.08 -0.50 -9.21
CA THR A 52 -1.51 -0.71 -9.22
C THR A 52 -1.91 -1.48 -7.98
N LEU A 53 -2.75 -0.88 -7.15
CA LEU A 53 -3.38 -1.53 -6.01
C LEU A 53 -4.75 -2.02 -6.48
N SER A 54 -5.01 -3.33 -6.34
CA SER A 54 -6.25 -3.96 -6.84
C SER A 54 -6.96 -4.88 -5.85
N GLY A 55 -6.34 -5.17 -4.70
CA GLY A 55 -7.00 -5.89 -3.61
C GLY A 55 -8.17 -5.09 -3.02
N SER A 56 -9.15 -5.78 -2.42
CA SER A 56 -10.23 -5.14 -1.66
C SER A 56 -9.70 -4.82 -0.26
N ASN A 57 -9.33 -3.57 -0.06
CA ASN A 57 -8.57 -3.12 1.11
C ASN A 57 -9.48 -2.62 2.23
N SER A 58 -9.14 -2.99 3.46
CA SER A 58 -9.90 -2.66 4.68
C SER A 58 -9.07 -1.94 5.73
N TYR A 59 -7.83 -1.56 5.42
CA TYR A 59 -6.99 -0.82 6.36
C TYR A 59 -7.59 0.56 6.70
N THR A 60 -7.46 0.95 7.95
CA THR A 60 -8.06 2.21 8.45
C THR A 60 -7.06 3.35 8.57
N GLY A 61 -5.75 3.08 8.49
CA GLY A 61 -4.74 4.13 8.42
C GLY A 61 -4.72 4.84 7.08
N GLY A 62 -3.88 5.87 6.97
CA GLY A 62 -3.77 6.68 5.76
C GLY A 62 -2.92 6.01 4.68
N THR A 63 -3.07 6.50 3.45
CA THR A 63 -2.17 6.19 2.33
C THR A 63 -1.25 7.38 2.05
N THR A 64 0.06 7.17 2.10
CA THR A 64 1.04 8.20 1.73
C THR A 64 1.76 7.80 0.44
N ILE A 65 1.69 8.66 -0.58
CA ILE A 65 2.46 8.51 -1.82
C ILE A 65 3.69 9.42 -1.70
N SER A 66 4.84 8.81 -1.39
CA SER A 66 6.12 9.50 -1.27
C SER A 66 6.97 9.40 -2.53
N GLY A 67 6.63 8.50 -3.46
CA GLY A 67 7.33 8.32 -4.72
C GLY A 67 6.52 7.58 -5.79
N GLY A 68 6.86 7.87 -7.05
CA GLY A 68 6.25 7.25 -8.22
C GLY A 68 4.75 7.52 -8.35
N THR A 69 4.04 6.54 -8.90
CA THR A 69 2.59 6.63 -9.14
C THR A 69 1.86 5.51 -8.39
N LEU A 70 0.74 5.84 -7.76
CA LEU A 70 -0.21 4.87 -7.22
C LEU A 70 -1.49 4.90 -8.07
N VAL A 71 -1.90 3.74 -8.57
CA VAL A 71 -3.15 3.55 -9.30
C VAL A 71 -4.07 2.68 -8.44
N ALA A 72 -5.23 3.19 -8.07
CA ALA A 72 -6.30 2.41 -7.46
C ALA A 72 -7.19 1.86 -8.58
N SER A 73 -7.23 0.53 -8.78
CA SER A 73 -7.98 -0.05 -9.91
C SER A 73 -9.48 -0.19 -9.65
N THR A 74 -9.90 -0.15 -8.38
CA THR A 74 -11.29 -0.21 -7.94
C THR A 74 -11.54 0.81 -6.82
N VAL A 75 -12.81 1.03 -6.46
CA VAL A 75 -13.17 1.91 -5.34
C VAL A 75 -12.70 1.37 -3.99
N GLU A 76 -12.56 0.06 -3.86
CA GLU A 76 -12.12 -0.65 -2.66
C GLU A 76 -10.59 -0.82 -2.63
N ALA A 77 -9.88 -0.39 -3.67
CA ALA A 77 -8.44 -0.52 -3.74
C ALA A 77 -7.69 0.38 -2.76
N LEU A 78 -8.35 1.35 -2.14
CA LEU A 78 -7.77 2.15 -1.05
C LEU A 78 -8.47 1.83 0.26
N GLY A 79 -7.77 2.08 1.37
CA GLY A 79 -8.34 2.01 2.70
C GLY A 79 -9.29 3.19 2.97
N THR A 80 -9.73 3.28 4.22
CA THR A 80 -10.71 4.30 4.65
C THR A 80 -10.08 5.59 5.16
N GLY A 81 -8.75 5.62 5.34
CA GLY A 81 -8.01 6.80 5.78
C GLY A 81 -7.68 7.78 4.65
N ASP A 82 -7.17 8.95 5.02
CA ASP A 82 -6.81 10.01 4.08
C ASP A 82 -5.68 9.58 3.13
N VAL A 83 -5.69 10.15 1.91
CA VAL A 83 -4.60 10.01 0.94
C VAL A 83 -3.76 11.28 0.94
N THR A 84 -2.48 11.14 1.29
CA THR A 84 -1.48 12.21 1.21
C THR A 84 -0.55 11.96 0.02
N ASN A 85 -0.51 12.88 -0.94
CA ASN A 85 0.44 12.82 -2.05
C ASN A 85 1.59 13.82 -1.84
N ASN A 86 2.75 13.30 -1.46
CA ASN A 86 3.99 14.05 -1.30
C ASN A 86 4.92 13.94 -2.52
N ALA A 87 4.52 13.19 -3.56
CA ALA A 87 5.28 13.12 -4.79
C ALA A 87 5.21 14.47 -5.53
N THR A 88 6.31 14.87 -6.17
CA THR A 88 6.35 16.03 -7.06
C THR A 88 5.40 15.80 -8.23
N LEU A 89 4.50 16.76 -8.47
CA LEU A 89 3.45 16.68 -9.50
C LEU A 89 4.01 16.85 -10.92
#